data_AF-A0A7X9PQ05-F1
#
_entry.id   AF-A0A7X9PQ05-F1
#
_cell.length_a   1.000
_cell.length_b   1.000
_cell.length_c   1.000
_cell.angle_alpha   90.00
_cell.angle_beta   90.00
_cell.angle_gamma   90.00
#
_symmetry.space_group_name_H-M   'P 1'
#
loop_
_entity.id
_entity.type
_entity.pdbx_description
1 polymer ?
#
loop_
_entity_poly.entity_id
_entity_poly.type
_entity_poly.pdbx_seq_one_letter_code
_entity_poly.pdbx_strand_id
1 'polypeptide(L)'
;MNIHEYQAKEILKAYGVNVPRGCVAKSARQAEKAYQKFSCDCVLKAQVYTGGRGKAGGIKTVRDATQTCDTAKELFKKKLVTVQTGVRGLPIKRLLVEEIIDV
;
A
#
# COMPACT_ATOMS: atom_id res chain seq x y z
N MET A 1 -9.32 -19.39 -2.11
CA MET A 1 -9.74 -18.07 -1.56
C MET A 1 -8.49 -17.25 -1.30
N ASN A 2 -8.47 -15.96 -1.67
CA ASN A 2 -7.29 -15.09 -1.49
C ASN A 2 -7.61 -13.95 -0.52
N ILE A 3 -6.61 -13.45 0.20
CA ILE A 3 -6.69 -12.26 1.06
C ILE A 3 -5.64 -11.23 0.64
N HIS A 4 -5.90 -9.95 0.92
CA HIS A 4 -4.95 -8.88 0.69
C HIS A 4 -3.84 -8.88 1.76
N GLU A 5 -2.71 -8.25 1.44
CA GLU A 5 -1.57 -8.12 2.36
C GLU A 5 -1.98 -7.49 3.69
N TYR A 6 -2.81 -6.44 3.67
CA TYR A 6 -3.26 -5.80 4.92
C TYR A 6 -4.07 -6.77 5.80
N GLN A 7 -4.90 -7.63 5.21
CA GLN A 7 -5.73 -8.59 5.95
C GLN A 7 -4.86 -9.68 6.56
N ALA A 8 -3.88 -10.17 5.80
CA ALA A 8 -2.91 -11.13 6.31
C ALA A 8 -2.16 -10.53 7.51
N LYS A 9 -1.74 -9.27 7.44
CA LYS A 9 -1.08 -8.57 8.56
C LYS A 9 -1.99 -8.36 9.77
N GLU A 10 -3.27 -8.04 9.56
CA GLU A 10 -4.26 -7.96 10.64
C GLU A 10 -4.41 -9.30 11.36
N ILE A 11 -4.48 -10.42 10.62
CA ILE A 11 -4.52 -11.77 11.19
C ILE A 11 -3.24 -12.06 11.96
N LEU A 12 -2.06 -11.86 11.36
CA LEU A 12 -0.77 -12.11 12.01
C LEU A 12 -0.62 -11.32 13.32
N LYS A 13 -0.99 -10.03 13.29
CA LYS A 13 -0.99 -9.16 14.47
C LYS A 13 -1.92 -9.68 15.57
N ALA A 14 -3.09 -10.21 15.23
CA ALA A 14 -4.03 -10.77 16.19
C ALA A 14 -3.47 -12.01 16.94
N TYR A 15 -2.48 -12.69 16.34
CA TYR A 15 -1.76 -13.82 16.94
C TYR A 15 -0.40 -13.42 17.54
N GLY A 16 -0.14 -12.12 17.73
CA GLY A 16 1.08 -11.63 18.38
C GLY A 16 2.34 -11.63 17.50
N VAL A 17 2.21 -11.86 16.20
CA VAL A 17 3.34 -11.73 15.27
C VAL A 17 3.63 -10.25 15.03
N ASN A 18 4.89 -9.85 15.23
CA ASN A 18 5.33 -8.50 14.93
C ASN A 18 5.22 -8.24 13.42
N VAL A 19 4.42 -7.22 13.08
CA VAL A 19 4.29 -6.68 11.72
C VAL A 19 4.51 -5.17 11.78
N PRO A 20 5.02 -4.54 10.72
CA PRO A 20 5.19 -3.09 10.69
C PRO A 20 3.87 -2.37 10.92
N ARG A 21 3.91 -1.16 11.49
CA ARG A 21 2.73 -0.31 11.64
C ARG A 21 2.20 0.05 10.25
N GLY A 22 0.97 -0.36 9.99
CA GLY A 22 0.28 -0.15 8.72
C GLY A 22 -1.15 0.35 8.89
N CYS A 23 -1.64 1.11 7.92
CA CYS A 23 -3.00 1.61 7.86
C CYS A 23 -3.54 1.51 6.43
N VAL A 24 -4.77 1.03 6.28
CA VAL A 24 -5.43 0.95 4.97
C VAL A 24 -6.06 2.29 4.63
N ALA A 25 -5.67 2.85 3.49
CA ALA A 25 -6.26 4.05 2.92
C ALA A 25 -7.15 3.69 1.71
N LYS A 26 -8.36 4.28 1.68
CA LYS A 26 -9.30 4.22 0.54
C LYS A 26 -9.34 5.52 -0.26
N SER A 27 -8.57 6.53 0.16
CA SER A 27 -8.43 7.81 -0.54
C SER A 27 -7.06 8.42 -0.26
N ALA A 28 -6.63 9.35 -1.12
CA ALA A 28 -5.36 10.06 -0.94
C ALA A 28 -5.29 10.82 0.40
N ARG A 29 -6.41 11.44 0.81
CA ARG A 29 -6.51 12.13 2.10
C ARG A 29 -6.39 11.18 3.30
N GLN A 30 -6.90 9.95 3.18
CA GLN A 30 -6.68 8.93 4.23
C GLN A 30 -5.21 8.50 4.28
N ALA A 31 -4.54 8.38 3.12
CA ALA A 31 -3.12 8.03 3.08
C ALA A 31 -2.25 9.12 3.73
N GLU A 32 -2.51 10.39 3.42
CA GLU A 32 -1.86 11.54 4.04
C GLU A 32 -2.03 11.56 5.58
N LYS A 33 -3.26 11.35 6.06
CA LYS A 33 -3.54 11.27 7.51
C LYS A 33 -2.80 10.10 8.18
N ALA A 34 -2.71 8.95 7.50
CA ALA A 34 -1.96 7.80 8.01
C ALA A 34 -0.47 8.11 8.13
N TYR A 35 0.12 8.76 7.10
CA TYR A 35 1.52 9.21 7.13
C TYR A 35 1.78 10.15 8.30
N GLN A 36 0.95 11.19 8.47
CA GLN A 36 1.05 12.13 9.59
C GLN A 36 1.01 11.41 10.95
N LYS A 37 0.12 10.41 11.09
CA LYS A 37 0.02 9.60 12.31
C LYS A 37 1.28 8.77 12.60
N PHE A 38 1.95 8.25 11.57
CA PHE A 38 3.17 7.46 11.75
C PHE A 38 4.40 8.32 12.02
N SER A 39 4.43 9.55 11.47
CA SER A 39 5.52 10.52 11.65
C SER A 39 6.90 9.97 11.28
N CYS A 40 6.97 9.14 10.24
CA CYS A 40 8.19 8.56 9.70
C CYS A 40 8.02 8.27 8.20
N ASP A 41 9.14 8.00 7.50
CA ASP A 41 9.10 7.55 6.11
C ASP A 41 8.22 6.31 5.96
N CYS A 42 7.44 6.28 4.88
CA CYS A 42 6.45 5.24 4.64
C CYS A 42 6.57 4.65 3.23
N VAL A 43 5.92 3.50 3.04
CA VAL A 43 5.70 2.88 1.74
C VAL A 43 4.20 2.78 1.48
N LEU A 44 3.78 3.26 0.31
CA LEU A 44 2.45 3.03 -0.24
C LEU A 44 2.45 1.75 -1.07
N LYS A 45 1.65 0.76 -0.64
CA LYS A 45 1.56 -0.55 -1.27
C LYS A 45 0.16 -0.80 -1.83
N ALA A 46 0.05 -0.93 -3.15
CA ALA A 46 -1.19 -1.28 -3.84
C ALA A 46 -1.75 -2.62 -3.34
N GLN A 47 -3.01 -2.61 -2.91
CA GLN A 47 -3.69 -3.80 -2.41
C GLN A 47 -4.46 -4.46 -3.56
N VAL A 48 -3.79 -5.39 -4.23
CA VAL A 48 -4.33 -6.24 -5.30
C VAL A 48 -3.84 -7.68 -5.07
N TYR A 49 -4.57 -8.69 -5.56
CA TYR A 49 -4.23 -10.10 -5.33
C TYR A 49 -3.04 -10.60 -6.16
N THR A 50 -2.55 -9.79 -7.10
CA THR A 50 -1.41 -10.15 -7.94
C THR A 50 -0.08 -9.83 -7.26
N GLY A 51 0.92 -10.67 -7.52
CA GLY A 51 2.33 -10.39 -7.24
C GLY A 51 2.94 -9.40 -8.24
N GLY A 52 4.25 -9.14 -8.15
CA GLY A 52 4.98 -8.28 -9.09
C GLY A 52 4.71 -6.77 -8.94
N ARG A 53 4.01 -6.36 -7.88
CA ARG A 53 3.57 -4.97 -7.64
C ARG A 53 4.72 -3.96 -7.64
N GLY A 54 5.87 -4.31 -7.07
CA GLY A 54 7.04 -3.41 -7.03
C GLY A 54 7.56 -3.06 -8.42
N LYS A 55 7.79 -4.08 -9.26
CA LYS A 55 8.23 -3.90 -10.66
C LYS A 55 7.18 -3.14 -11.49
N ALA A 56 5.89 -3.32 -11.18
CA ALA A 56 4.79 -2.62 -11.83
C ALA A 56 4.53 -1.20 -11.29
N GLY A 57 5.36 -0.69 -10.36
CA GLY A 57 5.21 0.65 -9.79
C GLY A 57 4.05 0.80 -8.80
N GLY A 58 3.50 -0.31 -8.29
CA GLY A 58 2.46 -0.35 -7.26
C GLY A 58 3.00 -0.30 -5.82
N ILE A 59 4.32 -0.15 -5.65
CA ILE A 59 4.98 0.07 -4.36
C ILE A 59 5.80 1.36 -4.49
N LYS A 60 5.56 2.35 -3.63
CA LYS A 60 6.22 3.66 -3.67
C LYS A 60 6.61 4.13 -2.28
N THR A 61 7.87 4.50 -2.11
CA THR A 61 8.36 5.16 -0.89
C THR A 61 7.96 6.62 -0.88
N VAL A 62 7.57 7.14 0.27
CA VAL A 62 7.17 8.53 0.50
C VAL A 62 7.80 9.06 1.80
N ARG A 63 8.20 10.33 1.78
CA ARG A 63 8.98 11.00 2.84
C ARG A 63 8.34 12.27 3.40
N ASP A 64 7.16 12.63 2.89
CA ASP A 64 6.37 13.72 3.43
C ASP A 64 4.86 13.54 3.13
N ALA A 65 4.03 14.31 3.82
CA ALA A 65 2.57 14.21 3.73
C ALA A 65 2.02 14.62 2.34
N THR A 66 2.62 15.65 1.72
CA THR A 66 2.21 16.14 0.40
C THR A 66 2.51 15.10 -0.66
N GLN A 67 3.76 14.61 -0.69
CA GLN A 67 4.20 13.52 -1.57
C GLN A 67 3.34 12.27 -1.37
N THR A 68 2.98 11.95 -0.12
CA THR A 68 2.06 10.84 0.17
C THR A 68 0.70 11.03 -0.50
N CYS A 69 0.10 12.21 -0.37
CA CYS A 69 -1.19 12.51 -0.96
C CYS A 69 -1.16 12.41 -2.49
N ASP A 70 -0.16 13.01 -3.12
CA ASP A 70 -0.05 13.02 -4.58
C ASP A 70 0.27 11.64 -5.16
N THR A 71 1.22 10.92 -4.55
CA THR A 71 1.53 9.54 -4.94
C THR A 71 0.30 8.64 -4.79
N ALA A 72 -0.48 8.79 -3.71
CA ALA A 72 -1.71 8.04 -3.53
C ALA A 72 -2.75 8.36 -4.61
N LYS A 73 -2.95 9.65 -4.98
CA LYS A 73 -3.85 10.04 -6.07
C LYS A 73 -3.46 9.36 -7.38
N GLU A 74 -2.17 9.35 -7.71
CA GLU A 74 -1.68 8.69 -8.91
C GLU A 74 -1.96 7.19 -8.91
N LEU A 75 -1.68 6.51 -7.78
CA LEU A 75 -1.92 5.08 -7.65
C LEU A 75 -3.39 4.74 -7.79
N PHE A 76 -4.31 5.50 -7.17
CA PHE A 76 -5.75 5.27 -7.29
C PHE A 76 -6.29 5.46 -8.72
N LYS A 77 -5.64 6.30 -9.54
CA LYS A 77 -6.01 6.50 -10.96
C LYS A 77 -5.53 5.37 -11.87
N LYS A 78 -4.53 4.58 -11.44
CA LYS A 78 -3.90 3.54 -12.26
C LYS A 78 -4.64 2.20 -12.18
N LYS A 79 -4.55 1.43 -13.26
CA LYS A 79 -4.72 -0.03 -13.23
C LYS A 79 -3.33 -0.63 -13.15
N LEU A 80 -3.07 -1.44 -12.13
CA LEU A 80 -1.79 -2.08 -11.96
C LEU A 80 -1.66 -3.25 -12.93
N VAL A 81 -0.82 -3.08 -13.94
CA VAL A 81 -0.47 -4.11 -14.91
C VAL A 81 0.78 -4.83 -14.42
N THR A 82 0.67 -6.12 -14.20
CA THR A 82 1.75 -7.03 -13.83
C THR A 82 1.81 -8.18 -14.83
N VAL A 83 2.89 -8.97 -14.81
CA VAL A 83 3.01 -10.19 -15.61
C VAL A 83 1.81 -11.13 -15.39
N GLN A 84 1.28 -11.19 -14.18
CA GLN A 84 0.18 -12.10 -13.80
C GLN A 84 -1.21 -11.57 -14.15
N THR A 85 -1.39 -10.25 -14.35
CA THR A 85 -2.69 -9.67 -14.73
C THR A 85 -2.84 -9.50 -16.24
N GLY A 86 -1.74 -9.55 -16.98
CA GLY A 86 -1.70 -9.16 -18.39
C GLY A 86 -2.16 -7.73 -18.62
N VAL A 87 -2.47 -7.40 -19.87
CA VAL A 87 -2.84 -6.04 -20.33
C VAL A 87 -4.09 -5.47 -19.66
N ARG A 88 -4.96 -6.32 -19.11
CA ARG A 88 -6.19 -5.88 -18.43
C ARG A 88 -5.89 -5.11 -17.15
N GLY A 89 -4.83 -5.48 -16.43
CA GLY A 89 -4.46 -4.92 -15.13
C GLY A 89 -5.53 -5.09 -14.05
N LEU A 90 -5.25 -4.61 -12.84
CA LEU A 90 -6.22 -4.58 -11.74
C LEU A 90 -6.39 -3.15 -11.19
N PRO A 91 -7.62 -2.70 -10.92
CA PRO A 91 -7.83 -1.40 -10.32
C PRO A 91 -7.30 -1.37 -8.88
N ILE A 92 -6.62 -0.29 -8.51
CA ILE A 92 -6.16 -0.07 -7.14
C ILE A 92 -7.30 0.60 -6.38
N LYS A 93 -8.00 -0.16 -5.52
CA LYS A 93 -9.10 0.36 -4.68
C LYS A 93 -8.68 0.72 -3.26
N ARG A 94 -7.52 0.21 -2.83
CA ARG A 94 -6.97 0.40 -1.48
C ARG A 94 -5.45 0.48 -1.56
N LEU A 95 -4.88 1.30 -0.70
CA LEU A 95 -3.44 1.36 -0.44
C LEU A 95 -3.20 0.95 1.01
N LEU A 96 -2.15 0.19 1.26
CA LEU A 96 -1.57 0.05 2.58
C LEU A 96 -0.47 1.11 2.71
N VAL A 97 -0.64 2.04 3.64
CA VAL A 97 0.41 2.94 4.10
C VAL A 97 1.11 2.22 5.24
N GLU A 98 2.41 1.99 5.12
CA GLU A 98 3.17 1.24 6.11
C GLU A 98 4.51 1.91 6.37
N GLU A 99 4.96 1.91 7.63
CA GLU A 99 6.29 2.41 7.97
C GLU A 99 7.40 1.61 7.26
N ILE A 100 8.50 2.29 6.95
CA ILE A 100 9.72 1.61 6.51
C ILE A 100 10.37 0.95 7.73
N ILE A 101 10.79 -0.29 7.58
CA ILE A 101 11.63 -1.00 8.53
C ILE A 101 12.99 -1.19 7.87
N ASP A 102 14.06 -0.86 8.60
CA ASP A 102 15.41 -1.26 8.22
C ASP A 102 15.59 -2.75 8.52
N VAL A 103 16.04 -3.49 7.51
CA VAL A 103 16.30 -4.94 7.57
C VAL A 103 17.78 -5.22 7.46
#